data_AF-A0A0M9E1F6-F1
#
_entry.id   AF-A0A0M9E1F6-F1
#
_cell.length_a   1.000
_cell.length_b   1.000
_cell.length_c   1.000
_cell.angle_alpha   90.00
_cell.angle_beta   90.00
_cell.angle_gamma   90.00
#
_symmetry.space_group_name_H-M   'P 1'
#
loop_
_entity.id
_entity.type
_entity.pdbx_description
1 polymer ?
#
loop_
_entity_poly.entity_id
_entity_poly.type
_entity_poly.pdbx_seq_one_letter_code
_entity_poly.pdbx_strand_id
1 'polypeptide(L)'
;MKKKKRKPDDPIIVYRQLNKHIARMSELIDQLSKIQGCYLDQMFAKIWPVIQKTIPKIKIIALIGMKEATEGKNNIQINIHASNSDEILFTKTKSSFSEFEKILNKASDKEHLFWNFRPEAPQIFNNPPDQNAIVLTFLTRLPNDEKLFLVMATQKSTENHHPNDFFINYEINTLRLMSKMIGWHISSIFNFEVNQYLMARQFEGKQK
;
A
#
# COMPACT_ATOMS: atom_id res chain seq x y z
N MET A 1 11.16 -38.88 3.89
CA MET A 1 11.82 -37.57 3.65
C MET A 1 12.12 -36.90 4.99
N LYS A 2 13.39 -36.64 5.32
CA LYS A 2 13.76 -35.90 6.55
C LYS A 2 13.50 -34.40 6.34
N LYS A 3 12.57 -33.82 7.11
CA LYS A 3 12.36 -32.35 7.15
C LYS A 3 13.65 -31.69 7.64
N LYS A 4 14.38 -30.99 6.76
CA LYS A 4 15.48 -30.10 7.19
C LYS A 4 14.87 -29.02 8.10
N LYS A 5 15.13 -29.11 9.41
CA LYS A 5 14.86 -28.01 10.34
C LYS A 5 15.69 -26.81 9.89
N ARG A 6 15.05 -25.68 9.58
CA ARG A 6 15.76 -24.41 9.36
C ARG A 6 16.57 -24.12 10.63
N LYS A 7 17.86 -23.80 10.48
CA LYS A 7 18.63 -23.24 11.59
C LYS A 7 17.98 -21.90 11.97
N PRO A 8 17.84 -21.59 13.26
CA PRO A 8 17.42 -20.25 13.68
C PRO A 8 18.42 -19.23 13.15
N ASP A 9 17.92 -18.10 12.64
CA ASP A 9 18.76 -17.02 12.13
C ASP A 9 19.63 -16.46 13.25
N ASP A 10 20.89 -16.12 12.94
CA ASP A 10 21.84 -15.55 13.89
C ASP A 10 21.28 -14.24 14.51
N PRO A 11 21.13 -14.16 15.84
CA PRO A 11 20.57 -13.00 16.52
C PRO A 11 21.26 -11.67 16.17
N ILE A 12 22.57 -11.68 15.93
CA ILE A 12 23.35 -10.48 15.57
C ILE A 12 22.98 -10.03 14.15
N ILE A 13 22.76 -10.97 13.23
CA ILE A 13 22.33 -10.67 11.86
C ILE A 13 20.92 -10.08 11.87
N VAL A 14 20.00 -10.69 12.65
CA VAL A 14 18.63 -10.18 12.82
C VAL A 14 18.65 -8.77 13.42
N TYR A 15 19.44 -8.54 14.47
CA TYR A 15 19.57 -7.22 15.10
C TYR A 15 20.10 -6.15 14.13
N ARG A 16 21.13 -6.48 13.33
CA ARG A 16 21.66 -5.56 12.30
C ARG A 16 20.62 -5.24 11.23
N GLN A 17 19.80 -6.22 10.82
CA GLN A 17 18.71 -5.99 9.86
C GLN A 17 17.64 -5.06 10.45
N LEU A 18 17.25 -5.28 11.72
CA LEU A 18 16.29 -4.41 12.41
C LEU A 18 16.79 -2.96 12.50
N ASN A 19 18.05 -2.73 12.88
CA ASN A 19 18.60 -1.36 12.92
C ASN A 19 18.59 -0.68 11.55
N LYS A 20 18.84 -1.42 10.47
CA LYS A 20 18.69 -0.88 9.11
C LYS A 20 17.25 -0.48 8.82
N HIS A 21 16.28 -1.31 9.21
CA HIS A 21 14.86 -1.01 9.02
C HIS A 21 14.44 0.21 9.83
N ILE A 22 14.91 0.35 11.06
CA ILE A 22 14.66 1.55 11.89
C ILE A 22 15.19 2.79 11.18
N ALA A 23 16.43 2.77 10.69
CA ALA A 23 16.99 3.88 9.94
C ALA A 23 16.17 4.22 8.68
N ARG A 24 15.63 3.21 7.97
CA ARG A 24 14.73 3.43 6.82
C ARG A 24 13.37 3.98 7.23
N MET A 25 12.82 3.57 8.37
CA MET A 25 11.60 4.16 8.90
C MET A 25 11.82 5.63 9.26
N SER A 26 12.96 5.98 9.85
CA SER A 26 13.33 7.39 10.07
C SER A 26 13.45 8.16 8.76
N GLU A 27 14.12 7.59 7.75
CA GLU A 27 14.17 8.19 6.39
C GLU A 27 12.76 8.39 5.81
N LEU A 28 11.84 7.45 6.01
CA LEU A 28 10.44 7.60 5.58
C LEU A 28 9.77 8.79 6.26
N ILE A 29 9.91 8.93 7.59
CA ILE A 29 9.37 10.07 8.35
C ILE A 29 9.91 11.38 7.80
N ASP A 30 11.21 11.45 7.54
CA ASP A 30 11.87 12.64 7.02
C ASP A 30 11.42 12.99 5.59
N GLN A 31 11.08 12.00 4.77
CA GLN A 31 10.51 12.26 3.44
C GLN A 31 9.06 12.73 3.53
N LEU A 32 8.28 12.13 4.43
CA LEU A 32 6.88 12.52 4.67
C LEU A 32 6.79 13.95 5.21
N SER A 33 7.64 14.35 6.16
CA SER A 33 7.63 15.71 6.73
C SER A 33 7.91 16.82 5.71
N LYS A 34 8.55 16.50 4.58
CA LYS A 34 8.83 17.42 3.46
C LYS A 34 7.66 17.56 2.48
N ILE A 35 6.58 16.81 2.66
CA ILE A 35 5.40 16.88 1.80
C ILE A 35 4.42 17.85 2.45
N GLN A 36 4.21 18.97 1.77
CA GLN A 36 3.23 19.97 2.16
C GLN A 36 2.07 19.88 1.16
N GLY A 37 0.98 19.24 1.59
CA GLY A 37 -0.25 19.10 0.82
C GLY A 37 -0.52 17.72 0.23
N CYS A 38 -1.76 17.49 -0.20
CA CYS A 38 -2.25 16.16 -0.60
C CYS A 38 -1.99 15.83 -2.08
N TYR A 39 -0.72 15.88 -2.51
CA TYR A 39 -0.33 15.44 -3.86
C TYR A 39 0.11 13.97 -3.82
N LEU A 40 -0.87 13.06 -3.95
CA LEU A 40 -0.65 11.62 -3.83
C LEU A 40 0.48 11.11 -4.74
N ASP A 41 0.55 11.57 -5.98
CA ASP A 41 1.65 11.27 -6.92
C ASP A 41 3.03 11.65 -6.37
N GLN A 42 3.17 12.87 -5.84
CA GLN A 42 4.45 13.38 -5.33
C GLN A 42 4.86 12.65 -4.05
N MET A 43 3.89 12.38 -3.17
CA MET A 43 4.13 11.56 -1.98
C MET A 43 4.61 10.18 -2.38
N PHE A 44 3.95 9.56 -3.34
CA PHE A 44 4.28 8.23 -3.82
C PHE A 44 5.69 8.16 -4.41
N ALA A 45 6.06 9.12 -5.26
CA ALA A 45 7.40 9.25 -5.81
C ALA A 45 8.49 9.38 -4.72
N LYS A 46 8.19 9.99 -3.58
CA LYS A 46 9.12 10.16 -2.45
C LYS A 46 9.22 8.91 -1.55
N ILE A 47 8.11 8.24 -1.26
CA ILE A 47 8.11 7.06 -0.37
C ILE A 47 8.60 5.79 -1.07
N TRP A 48 8.39 5.68 -2.38
CA TRP A 48 8.71 4.48 -3.14
C TRP A 48 10.19 4.06 -3.01
N PRO A 49 11.19 4.95 -3.22
CA PRO A 49 12.59 4.59 -3.05
C PRO A 49 12.92 4.09 -1.64
N VAL A 50 12.25 4.61 -0.60
CA VAL A 50 12.48 4.19 0.79
C VAL A 50 11.95 2.78 1.03
N ILE A 51 10.77 2.46 0.51
CA ILE A 51 10.19 1.10 0.58
C ILE A 51 11.08 0.12 -0.16
N GLN A 52 11.54 0.46 -1.37
CA GLN A 52 12.42 -0.39 -2.15
C GLN A 52 13.80 -0.58 -1.48
N LYS A 53 14.37 0.45 -0.85
CA LYS A 53 15.61 0.29 -0.07
C LYS A 53 15.43 -0.59 1.17
N THR A 54 14.22 -0.63 1.74
CA THR A 54 13.90 -1.43 2.92
C THR A 54 13.71 -2.90 2.55
N ILE A 55 12.98 -3.16 1.46
CA ILE A 55 12.72 -4.51 0.95
C ILE A 55 12.98 -4.52 -0.56
N PRO A 56 14.24 -4.76 -1.00
CA PRO A 56 14.67 -4.60 -2.40
C PRO A 56 13.97 -5.48 -3.44
N LYS A 57 13.31 -6.54 -2.98
CA LYS A 57 12.54 -7.45 -3.84
C LYS A 57 11.15 -6.92 -4.21
N ILE A 58 10.66 -5.88 -3.53
CA ILE A 58 9.41 -5.23 -3.95
C ILE A 58 9.69 -4.58 -5.31
N LYS A 59 8.94 -5.01 -6.32
CA LYS A 59 9.04 -4.50 -7.69
C LYS A 59 7.91 -3.54 -8.02
N ILE A 60 6.77 -3.76 -7.37
CA ILE A 60 5.55 -3.01 -7.63
C ILE A 60 5.04 -2.45 -6.32
N ILE A 61 4.66 -1.18 -6.36
CA ILE A 61 3.83 -0.54 -5.37
C ILE A 61 2.69 0.18 -6.10
N ALA A 62 1.49 0.15 -5.53
CA ALA A 62 0.35 0.89 -6.03
C ALA A 62 -0.50 1.44 -4.87
N LEU A 63 -0.91 2.70 -4.97
CA LEU A 63 -1.99 3.29 -4.16
C LEU A 63 -3.31 3.09 -4.91
N ILE A 64 -4.32 2.55 -4.24
CA ILE A 64 -5.64 2.30 -4.78
C ILE A 64 -6.65 3.11 -3.96
N GLY A 65 -7.27 4.12 -4.57
CA GLY A 65 -8.40 4.84 -3.99
C GLY A 65 -9.72 4.20 -4.40
N MET A 66 -10.68 4.12 -3.49
CA MET A 66 -12.00 3.57 -3.74
C MET A 66 -13.08 4.51 -3.20
N LYS A 67 -13.88 5.09 -4.08
CA LYS A 67 -15.00 5.96 -3.69
C LYS A 67 -16.34 5.29 -4.01
N GLU A 68 -17.22 5.22 -3.02
CA GLU A 68 -18.61 4.78 -3.20
C GLU A 68 -19.39 5.88 -3.95
N ALA A 69 -20.10 5.53 -5.03
CA ALA A 69 -20.92 6.50 -5.76
C ALA A 69 -22.12 6.93 -4.91
N THR A 70 -22.33 8.24 -4.81
CA THR A 70 -23.40 8.86 -4.01
C THR A 70 -24.81 8.65 -4.56
N GLU A 71 -24.99 8.14 -5.79
CA GLU A 71 -26.32 7.92 -6.38
C GLU A 71 -26.41 6.63 -7.19
N GLY A 72 -27.09 5.63 -6.63
CA GLY A 72 -27.98 4.69 -7.34
C GLY A 72 -27.39 3.73 -8.40
N LYS A 73 -26.10 3.78 -8.76
CA LYS A 73 -25.47 2.79 -9.64
C LYS A 73 -24.04 2.50 -9.19
N ASN A 74 -23.73 1.21 -9.10
CA ASN A 74 -22.45 0.55 -8.81
C ASN A 74 -21.24 1.10 -9.62
N ASN A 75 -20.88 2.36 -9.43
CA ASN A 75 -19.77 3.01 -10.09
C ASN A 75 -18.75 3.40 -9.03
N ILE A 76 -17.87 2.45 -8.72
CA ILE A 76 -16.75 2.72 -7.84
C ILE A 76 -15.66 3.35 -8.69
N GLN A 77 -15.26 4.57 -8.34
CA GLN A 77 -14.09 5.20 -8.94
C GLN A 77 -12.84 4.62 -8.29
N ILE A 78 -11.95 4.06 -9.10
CA ILE A 78 -10.62 3.65 -8.67
C ILE A 78 -9.58 4.59 -9.27
N ASN A 79 -8.82 5.24 -8.40
CA ASN A 79 -7.62 5.99 -8.76
C ASN A 79 -6.39 5.15 -8.41
N ILE A 80 -5.45 5.02 -9.36
CA ILE A 80 -4.27 4.18 -9.17
C ILE A 80 -3.01 4.98 -9.47
N HIS A 81 -2.12 5.00 -8.49
CA HIS A 81 -0.80 5.59 -8.62
C HIS A 81 0.23 4.51 -8.34
N ALA A 82 1.13 4.23 -9.29
CA ALA A 82 2.05 3.12 -9.15
C ALA A 82 3.44 3.40 -9.69
N SER A 83 4.40 2.62 -9.21
CA SER A 83 5.80 2.73 -9.57
C SER A 83 6.10 2.28 -10.99
N ASN A 84 5.22 1.46 -11.58
CA ASN A 84 5.35 0.94 -12.93
C ASN A 84 3.96 0.92 -13.59
N SER A 85 3.65 1.92 -14.41
CA SER A 85 2.31 2.12 -15.00
C SER A 85 1.87 0.98 -15.92
N ASP A 86 2.84 0.27 -16.50
CA ASP A 86 2.61 -0.70 -17.57
C ASP A 86 2.16 -2.07 -17.05
N GLU A 87 2.11 -2.27 -15.72
CA GLU A 87 1.80 -3.53 -15.06
C GLU A 87 0.43 -3.58 -14.36
N ILE A 88 -0.39 -2.53 -14.47
CA ILE A 88 -1.68 -2.45 -13.78
C ILE A 88 -2.85 -2.73 -14.73
N LEU A 89 -3.55 -3.85 -14.48
CA LEU A 89 -4.72 -4.29 -15.24
C LEU A 89 -5.96 -3.95 -14.42
N PHE A 90 -6.37 -2.68 -14.44
CA PHE A 90 -7.78 -2.36 -14.22
C PHE A 90 -8.40 -2.02 -15.57
N THR A 91 -8.59 -3.04 -16.39
CA THR A 91 -9.53 -2.95 -17.51
C THR A 91 -10.93 -2.74 -16.92
N LYS A 92 -11.61 -1.70 -17.42
CA LYS A 92 -12.97 -1.23 -17.04
C LYS A 92 -14.09 -2.25 -17.30
N THR A 93 -13.92 -3.54 -17.03
CA THR A 93 -14.99 -4.54 -17.18
C THR A 93 -15.65 -4.83 -15.83
N LYS A 94 -16.95 -4.54 -15.76
CA LYS A 94 -17.78 -4.59 -14.54
C LYS A 94 -17.81 -5.93 -13.79
N SER A 95 -17.48 -7.06 -14.42
CA SER A 95 -17.67 -8.41 -13.86
C SER A 95 -16.53 -8.85 -12.91
N SER A 96 -15.27 -8.54 -13.21
CA SER A 96 -14.11 -8.83 -12.35
C SER A 96 -14.03 -7.91 -11.12
N PHE A 97 -14.84 -6.85 -11.09
CA PHE A 97 -14.80 -5.81 -10.07
C PHE A 97 -15.43 -6.23 -8.74
N SER A 98 -16.51 -7.02 -8.79
CA SER A 98 -17.28 -7.40 -7.58
C SER A 98 -16.49 -8.28 -6.60
N GLU A 99 -15.56 -9.09 -7.11
CA GLU A 99 -14.69 -9.92 -6.27
C GLU A 99 -13.58 -9.11 -5.62
N PHE A 100 -13.01 -8.16 -6.37
CA PHE A 100 -11.98 -7.28 -5.84
C PHE A 100 -12.52 -6.33 -4.77
N GLU A 101 -13.73 -5.80 -4.96
CA GLU A 101 -14.43 -4.99 -3.96
C GLU A 101 -14.62 -5.75 -2.64
N LYS A 102 -15.01 -7.04 -2.70
CA LYS A 102 -15.09 -7.89 -1.49
C LYS A 102 -13.76 -8.02 -0.79
N ILE A 103 -12.66 -8.09 -1.54
CA ILE A 103 -11.31 -8.18 -0.98
C ILE A 103 -10.88 -6.85 -0.35
N LEU A 104 -11.15 -5.72 -1.00
CA LEU A 104 -10.88 -4.39 -0.45
C LEU A 104 -11.72 -4.12 0.81
N ASN A 105 -13.00 -4.48 0.82
CA ASN A 105 -13.85 -4.37 2.02
C ASN A 105 -13.35 -5.29 3.15
N LYS A 106 -12.96 -6.53 2.83
CA LYS A 106 -12.30 -7.41 3.82
C LYS A 106 -10.97 -6.81 4.33
N ALA A 107 -10.27 -6.06 3.49
CA ALA A 107 -9.05 -5.35 3.87
C ALA A 107 -9.33 -4.09 4.69
N SER A 108 -10.52 -3.49 4.67
CA SER A 108 -10.86 -2.43 5.62
C SER A 108 -11.17 -2.97 7.03
N ASP A 109 -11.64 -4.22 7.12
CA ASP A 109 -11.91 -4.89 8.40
C ASP A 109 -10.67 -5.50 9.05
N LYS A 110 -9.55 -5.54 8.32
CA LYS A 110 -8.29 -6.13 8.76
C LYS A 110 -7.19 -5.12 8.59
N GLU A 111 -6.15 -5.16 9.42
CA GLU A 111 -5.04 -4.25 9.17
C GLU A 111 -4.39 -4.53 7.81
N HIS A 112 -4.26 -5.82 7.43
CA HIS A 112 -3.52 -6.24 6.23
C HIS A 112 -3.99 -7.61 5.71
N LEU A 113 -3.88 -7.82 4.40
CA LEU A 113 -4.03 -9.11 3.74
C LEU A 113 -2.71 -9.48 3.00
N PHE A 114 -2.33 -10.75 3.08
CA PHE A 114 -1.07 -11.26 2.54
C PHE A 114 -1.28 -12.55 1.77
N TRP A 115 -0.68 -12.64 0.59
CA TRP A 115 -0.63 -13.86 -0.21
C TRP A 115 0.78 -14.08 -0.71
N ASN A 116 1.37 -15.22 -0.40
CA ASN A 116 2.69 -15.63 -0.90
C ASN A 116 2.50 -16.68 -2.01
N PHE A 117 2.49 -16.27 -3.29
CA PHE A 117 2.32 -17.14 -4.47
C PHE A 117 1.14 -18.10 -4.33
N ARG A 118 -0.05 -17.56 -4.05
CA ARG A 118 -1.25 -18.35 -3.79
C ARG A 118 -2.25 -18.19 -4.94
N PRO A 119 -2.87 -19.29 -5.41
CA PRO A 119 -3.85 -19.23 -6.50
C PRO A 119 -5.07 -18.37 -6.18
N GLU A 120 -5.45 -18.28 -4.90
CA GLU A 120 -6.60 -17.47 -4.45
C GLU A 120 -6.28 -15.97 -4.29
N ALA A 121 -5.07 -15.52 -4.62
CA ALA A 121 -4.73 -14.10 -4.52
C ALA A 121 -5.49 -13.29 -5.58
N PRO A 122 -6.00 -12.09 -5.24
CA PRO A 122 -6.60 -11.20 -6.22
C PRO A 122 -5.64 -10.88 -7.36
N GLN A 123 -6.16 -10.87 -8.58
CA GLN A 123 -5.46 -10.25 -9.71
C GLN A 123 -5.59 -8.73 -9.59
N ILE A 124 -4.51 -8.08 -9.15
CA ILE A 124 -4.41 -6.61 -9.05
C ILE A 124 -3.53 -6.06 -10.19
N PHE A 125 -2.75 -6.93 -10.84
CA PHE A 125 -1.70 -6.58 -11.81
C PHE A 125 -1.77 -7.49 -13.04
N ASN A 126 -1.08 -7.09 -14.11
CA ASN A 126 -1.08 -7.78 -15.41
C ASN A 126 -0.54 -9.22 -15.36
N ASN A 127 0.25 -9.54 -14.34
CA ASN A 127 0.85 -10.87 -14.17
C ASN A 127 -0.06 -11.79 -13.33
N PRO A 128 -0.17 -13.08 -13.70
CA PRO A 128 -1.01 -14.03 -12.98
C PRO A 128 -0.58 -14.18 -11.50
N PRO A 129 -1.52 -14.44 -10.58
CA PRO A 129 -1.30 -14.40 -9.13
C PRO A 129 -0.26 -15.42 -8.66
N ASP A 130 -0.10 -16.53 -9.38
CA ASP A 130 0.90 -17.57 -9.13
C ASP A 130 2.35 -17.09 -9.27
N GLN A 131 2.54 -15.88 -9.82
CA GLN A 131 3.84 -15.25 -10.01
C GLN A 131 4.12 -14.13 -9.01
N ASN A 132 3.19 -13.75 -8.13
CA ASN A 132 3.44 -12.63 -7.22
C ASN A 132 3.23 -13.01 -5.74
N ALA A 133 4.08 -12.49 -4.86
CA ALA A 133 3.72 -12.32 -3.46
C ALA A 133 3.14 -10.92 -3.29
N ILE A 134 1.97 -10.81 -2.65
CA ILE A 134 1.19 -9.57 -2.57
C ILE A 134 0.90 -9.23 -1.11
N VAL A 135 1.09 -7.96 -0.79
CA VAL A 135 0.61 -7.30 0.42
C VAL A 135 -0.42 -6.26 0.05
N LEU A 136 -1.60 -6.32 0.66
CA LEU A 136 -2.65 -5.31 0.57
C LEU A 136 -2.92 -4.74 1.96
N THR A 137 -2.90 -3.43 2.08
CA THR A 137 -3.05 -2.70 3.35
C THR A 137 -4.09 -1.61 3.21
N PHE A 138 -5.04 -1.52 4.14
CA PHE A 138 -5.87 -0.33 4.27
C PHE A 138 -5.05 0.80 4.91
N LEU A 139 -5.01 1.97 4.28
CA LEU A 139 -4.26 3.12 4.77
C LEU A 139 -5.14 4.03 5.64
N THR A 140 -6.21 4.55 5.05
CA THR A 140 -7.11 5.50 5.72
C THR A 140 -8.39 5.70 4.91
N ARG A 141 -9.41 6.27 5.53
CA ARG A 141 -10.61 6.77 4.87
C ARG A 141 -10.55 8.30 4.85
N LEU A 142 -10.71 8.88 3.67
CA LEU A 142 -10.83 10.32 3.50
C LEU A 142 -12.25 10.78 3.86
N PRO A 143 -12.44 12.05 4.30
CA PRO A 143 -13.74 12.65 4.61
C PRO A 143 -14.81 12.62 3.50
N ASN A 144 -14.42 12.42 2.24
CA ASN A 144 -15.32 12.31 1.08
C ASN A 144 -15.78 10.87 0.82
N ASP A 145 -15.63 9.99 1.81
CA ASP A 145 -15.89 8.54 1.76
C ASP A 145 -14.94 7.72 0.87
N GLU A 146 -13.83 8.31 0.42
CA GLU A 146 -12.82 7.58 -0.34
C GLU A 146 -11.93 6.76 0.60
N LYS A 147 -11.90 5.44 0.40
CA LYS A 147 -11.03 4.50 1.11
C LYS A 147 -9.72 4.35 0.33
N LEU A 148 -8.59 4.55 0.99
CA LEU A 148 -7.25 4.41 0.39
C LEU A 148 -6.59 3.11 0.83
N PHE A 149 -6.01 2.39 -0.12
CA PHE A 149 -5.29 1.14 0.09
C PHE A 149 -3.90 1.20 -0.53
N LEU A 150 -2.92 0.55 0.10
CA LEU A 150 -1.58 0.35 -0.45
C LEU A 150 -1.40 -1.12 -0.83
N VAL A 151 -1.00 -1.35 -2.08
CA VAL A 151 -0.61 -2.65 -2.59
C VAL A 151 0.88 -2.68 -2.85
N MET A 152 1.54 -3.74 -2.42
CA MET A 152 2.95 -4.01 -2.72
C MET A 152 3.08 -5.43 -3.22
N ALA A 153 3.87 -5.63 -4.27
CA ALA A 153 4.13 -6.95 -4.81
C ALA A 153 5.60 -7.19 -5.13
N THR A 154 6.02 -8.43 -4.90
CA THR A 154 7.23 -9.00 -5.50
C THR A 154 6.83 -9.81 -6.71
N GLN A 155 7.70 -9.87 -7.71
CA GLN A 155 7.52 -10.72 -8.88
C GLN A 155 8.45 -11.93 -8.76
N LYS A 156 7.91 -13.10 -9.10
CA LYS A 156 8.65 -14.37 -9.16
C LYS A 156 9.71 -14.27 -10.24
N SER A 157 10.95 -14.60 -9.89
CA SER A 157 12.00 -14.81 -10.89
C SER A 157 11.61 -15.97 -11.81
N THR A 158 11.85 -15.84 -13.12
CA THR A 158 11.62 -16.90 -14.12
C THR A 158 12.45 -18.16 -13.85
N GLU A 159 13.52 -18.04 -13.07
CA GLU A 159 14.44 -19.12 -12.73
C GLU A 159 14.25 -19.61 -11.28
N ASN A 160 13.37 -20.60 -11.09
CA ASN A 160 13.11 -21.33 -9.84
C ASN A 160 12.68 -20.49 -8.61
N HIS A 161 11.83 -21.07 -7.76
CA HIS A 161 11.36 -20.43 -6.52
C HIS A 161 12.53 -20.15 -5.56
N HIS A 162 13.11 -18.95 -5.63
CA HIS A 162 14.11 -18.57 -4.65
C HIS A 162 13.40 -18.24 -3.33
N PRO A 163 13.86 -18.76 -2.18
CA PRO A 163 13.29 -18.42 -0.87
C PRO A 163 13.32 -16.93 -0.55
N ASN A 164 14.04 -16.13 -1.34
CA ASN A 164 14.10 -14.67 -1.22
C ASN A 164 12.84 -13.98 -1.78
N ASP A 165 12.04 -14.62 -2.63
CA ASP A 165 10.92 -13.96 -3.31
C ASP A 165 9.66 -13.88 -2.42
N PHE A 166 9.66 -14.60 -1.28
CA PHE A 166 8.58 -14.62 -0.28
C PHE A 166 8.74 -13.52 0.75
N PHE A 167 7.63 -12.91 1.18
CA PHE A 167 7.65 -12.06 2.37
C PHE A 167 7.82 -12.91 3.63
N ILE A 168 8.84 -12.57 4.43
CA ILE A 168 9.06 -13.17 5.74
C ILE A 168 8.53 -12.27 6.86
N ASN A 169 8.37 -12.82 8.07
CA ASN A 169 7.59 -12.16 9.13
C ASN A 169 8.08 -10.75 9.50
N TYR A 170 9.40 -10.52 9.58
CA TYR A 170 9.90 -9.20 9.95
C TYR A 170 9.67 -8.16 8.83
N GLU A 171 9.78 -8.58 7.56
CA GLU A 171 9.48 -7.74 6.41
C GLU A 171 8.00 -7.34 6.40
N ILE A 172 7.12 -8.32 6.65
CA ILE A 172 5.68 -8.10 6.82
C ILE A 172 5.47 -7.04 7.90
N ASN A 173 6.03 -7.22 9.09
CA ASN A 173 5.87 -6.26 10.18
C ASN A 173 6.44 -4.86 9.84
N THR A 174 7.53 -4.80 9.09
CA THR A 174 8.12 -3.52 8.63
C THR A 174 7.16 -2.81 7.68
N LEU A 175 6.62 -3.52 6.69
CA LEU A 175 5.62 -2.99 5.77
C LEU A 175 4.38 -2.50 6.51
N ARG A 176 3.95 -3.22 7.54
CA ARG A 176 2.80 -2.81 8.37
C ARG A 176 3.02 -1.46 9.03
N LEU A 177 4.19 -1.26 9.61
CA LEU A 177 4.54 0.01 10.25
C LEU A 177 4.62 1.14 9.22
N MET A 178 5.30 0.92 8.09
CA MET A 178 5.43 1.91 7.03
C MET A 178 4.06 2.32 6.47
N SER A 179 3.17 1.37 6.20
CA SER A 179 1.81 1.65 5.73
C SER A 179 1.02 2.48 6.73
N LYS A 180 1.10 2.19 8.04
CA LYS A 180 0.44 3.01 9.08
C LYS A 180 0.97 4.44 9.09
N MET A 181 2.29 4.63 9.00
CA MET A 181 2.91 5.95 8.97
C MET A 181 2.45 6.77 7.75
N ILE A 182 2.40 6.13 6.58
CA ILE A 182 1.89 6.75 5.34
C ILE A 182 0.41 7.12 5.50
N GLY A 183 -0.43 6.19 5.97
CA GLY A 183 -1.86 6.43 6.16
C GLY A 183 -2.16 7.56 7.14
N TRP A 184 -1.43 7.64 8.26
CA TRP A 184 -1.54 8.73 9.23
C TRP A 184 -1.15 10.07 8.63
N HIS A 185 -0.06 10.12 7.86
CA HIS A 185 0.38 11.34 7.22
C HIS A 185 -0.65 11.85 6.20
N ILE A 186 -1.16 10.98 5.32
CA ILE A 186 -2.22 11.32 4.36
C ILE A 186 -3.44 11.88 5.08
N SER A 187 -3.91 11.18 6.12
CA SER A 187 -5.07 11.60 6.91
C SER A 187 -4.85 12.95 7.57
N SER A 188 -3.66 13.20 8.14
CA SER A 188 -3.33 14.46 8.78
C SER A 188 -3.31 15.63 7.81
N ILE A 189 -2.66 15.47 6.65
CA ILE A 189 -2.60 16.52 5.62
C ILE A 189 -4.01 16.85 5.12
N PHE A 190 -4.79 15.83 4.79
CA PHE A 190 -6.12 16.03 4.24
C PHE A 190 -7.06 16.71 5.24
N ASN A 191 -7.04 16.28 6.51
CA ASN A 191 -7.82 16.93 7.56
C ASN A 191 -7.41 18.40 7.76
N PHE A 192 -6.11 18.69 7.68
CA PHE A 192 -5.63 20.07 7.75
C PHE A 192 -6.15 20.92 6.58
N GLU A 193 -6.06 20.43 5.34
CA GLU A 193 -6.56 21.14 4.16
C GLU A 193 -8.08 21.38 4.23
N VAL A 194 -8.86 20.37 4.65
CA VAL A 194 -10.31 20.50 4.85
C VAL A 194 -10.63 21.57 5.91
N ASN A 195 -9.93 21.55 7.04
CA ASN A 195 -10.14 22.54 8.10
C ASN A 195 -9.80 23.95 7.63
N GLN A 196 -8.71 24.13 6.89
CA GLN A 196 -8.34 25.44 6.32
C GLN A 196 -9.41 25.95 5.35
N TYR A 197 -9.95 25.08 4.49
CA TYR A 197 -11.05 25.43 3.58
C TYR A 197 -12.32 25.81 4.35
N LEU A 198 -12.71 25.05 5.37
CA LEU A 198 -13.88 25.35 6.20
C LEU A 198 -13.73 26.68 6.94
N MET A 199 -12.54 26.97 7.48
CA MET A 199 -12.24 28.25 8.10
C MET A 199 -12.38 29.39 7.09
N ALA A 200 -11.75 29.29 5.91
CA ALA A 200 -11.84 30.31 4.86
C ALA A 200 -13.31 30.62 4.50
N ARG A 201 -14.14 29.59 4.29
CA ARG A 201 -15.57 29.76 3.99
C ARG A 201 -16.36 30.44 5.12
N GLN A 202 -16.04 30.16 6.37
CA GLN A 202 -16.70 30.82 7.51
C GLN A 202 -16.40 32.32 7.58
N PHE A 203 -15.21 32.75 7.13
CA PHE A 203 -14.86 34.17 7.06
C PHE A 203 -15.45 34.87 5.83
N GLU A 204 -15.58 34.18 4.70
CA GLU A 204 -16.29 34.70 3.51
C GLU A 204 -17.80 34.89 3.77
N GLY A 205 -18.43 33.97 4.52
CA GLY A 205 -19.85 34.04 4.87
C GLY A 205 -20.25 35.15 5.85
N LYS A 206 -19.30 35.88 6.44
CA LYS A 206 -19.53 36.98 7.39
C LYS A 206 -19.46 38.39 6.77
N GLN A 207 -19.27 38.50 5.45
CA GLN A 207 -19.27 39.79 4.73
C GLN A 207 -20.63 40.16 4.10
N LYS A 208 -21.75 39.73 4.69
CA LYS A 208 -23.10 40.19 4.30
C LYS A 208 -23.77 40.94 5.43
#